data_AF-A0A934HMQ2-F1
#
_entry.id   AF-A0A934HMQ2-F1
#
_cell.length_a   1.000
_cell.length_b   1.000
_cell.length_c   1.000
_cell.angle_alpha   90.00
_cell.angle_beta   90.00
_cell.angle_gamma   90.00
#
_symmetry.space_group_name_H-M   'P 1'
#
loop_
_entity.id
_entity.type
_entity.pdbx_description
1 polymer ?
#
loop_
_entity_poly.entity_id
_entity_poly.type
_entity_poly.pdbx_seq_one_letter_code
_entity_poly.pdbx_strand_id
1 'polypeptide(L)'
;MRKHRSSVSQASSYREIGEFWDANDLSDFWDKTKDASFEVDIKSEITYFAVDKTLSGRIQDVAQRRGVTADTLLNLWVQEKLQEEKL
;
A
#
# COMPACT_ATOMS: atom_id res chain seq x y z
N MET A 1 23.14 -19.88 -14.60
CA MET A 1 22.70 -18.94 -13.54
C MET A 1 21.37 -19.45 -12.98
N ARG A 2 21.28 -19.73 -11.67
CA ARG A 2 20.05 -20.27 -11.07
C ARG A 2 19.02 -19.14 -11.00
N LYS A 3 17.91 -19.25 -11.75
CA LYS A 3 16.81 -18.28 -11.67
C LYS A 3 16.30 -18.24 -10.23
N HIS A 4 16.28 -17.06 -9.60
CA HIS A 4 15.70 -16.87 -8.28
C HIS A 4 14.19 -17.04 -8.38
N ARG A 5 13.73 -18.28 -8.18
CA ARG A 5 12.31 -18.64 -8.18
C ARG A 5 11.84 -18.91 -6.76
N SER A 6 10.57 -18.63 -6.49
CA SER A 6 9.90 -19.02 -5.25
C SER A 6 9.85 -20.55 -5.12
N SER A 7 9.81 -21.05 -3.88
CA SER A 7 9.85 -22.49 -3.61
C SER A 7 8.56 -23.21 -4.00
N VAL A 8 7.40 -22.63 -3.72
CA VAL A 8 6.09 -23.23 -3.99
C VAL A 8 5.59 -22.87 -5.38
N SER A 9 5.38 -21.57 -5.64
CA SER A 9 4.81 -21.10 -6.91
C SER A 9 5.79 -21.12 -8.09
N GLN A 10 7.08 -21.38 -7.87
CA GLN A 10 8.14 -21.37 -8.91
C GLN A 10 8.18 -20.08 -9.75
N ALA A 11 7.64 -19.01 -9.21
CA ALA A 11 7.48 -17.70 -9.84
C ALA A 11 8.76 -16.87 -9.70
N SER A 12 8.97 -15.95 -10.64
CA SER A 12 10.14 -15.07 -10.73
C SER A 12 9.85 -13.60 -10.39
N SER A 13 8.59 -13.25 -10.13
CA SER A 13 8.19 -11.91 -9.69
C SER A 13 7.08 -11.96 -8.64
N TYR A 14 6.90 -10.89 -7.87
CA TYR A 14 5.81 -10.80 -6.90
C TYR A 14 4.43 -10.89 -7.55
N ARG A 15 4.27 -10.33 -8.75
CA ARG A 15 3.03 -10.43 -9.52
C ARG A 15 2.71 -11.88 -9.86
N GLU A 16 3.68 -12.63 -10.38
CA GLU A 16 3.51 -14.05 -10.71
C GLU A 16 3.23 -14.91 -9.46
N ILE A 17 3.77 -14.53 -8.30
CA ILE A 17 3.46 -15.20 -7.02
C ILE A 17 1.99 -14.97 -6.65
N GLY A 18 1.49 -13.74 -6.80
CA GLY A 18 0.09 -13.40 -6.54
C GLY A 18 -0.85 -14.15 -7.48
N GLU A 19 -0.59 -14.10 -8.79
CA GLU A 19 -1.39 -14.79 -9.80
C GLU A 19 -1.47 -16.31 -9.56
N PHE A 20 -0.42 -16.93 -9.00
CA PHE A 20 -0.47 -18.33 -8.56
C PHE A 20 -1.45 -18.52 -7.39
N TRP A 21 -1.34 -17.72 -6.33
CA TRP A 21 -2.19 -17.88 -5.14
C TRP A 21 -3.64 -17.40 -5.33
N ASP A 22 -3.92 -16.58 -6.34
CA ASP A 22 -5.29 -16.24 -6.74
C ASP A 22 -6.07 -17.47 -7.24
N ALA A 23 -5.36 -18.48 -7.75
CA ALA A 23 -5.93 -19.68 -8.35
C ALA A 23 -5.68 -20.98 -7.56
N ASN A 24 -4.92 -20.93 -6.46
CA ASN A 24 -4.52 -22.09 -5.67
C ASN A 24 -4.79 -21.86 -4.19
N ASP A 25 -5.35 -22.86 -3.50
CA ASP A 25 -5.58 -22.79 -2.06
C ASP A 25 -4.28 -23.09 -1.28
N LEU A 26 -4.07 -22.39 -0.16
CA LEU A 26 -2.91 -22.61 0.70
C LEU A 26 -2.89 -24.04 1.27
N SER A 27 -4.06 -24.61 1.55
CA SER A 27 -4.22 -25.94 2.14
C SER A 27 -3.67 -27.06 1.27
N ASP A 28 -3.68 -26.91 -0.07
CA ASP A 28 -3.11 -27.86 -1.03
C ASP A 28 -1.57 -27.98 -0.92
N PHE A 29 -0.94 -27.04 -0.22
CA PHE A 29 0.52 -26.97 -0.04
C PHE A 29 0.94 -26.94 1.42
N TRP A 30 0.04 -27.30 2.35
CA TRP A 30 0.29 -27.18 3.79
C TRP A 30 1.58 -27.92 4.21
N ASP A 31 1.83 -29.10 3.64
CA ASP A 31 3.02 -29.94 3.82
C ASP A 31 4.33 -29.28 3.36
N LYS A 32 4.25 -28.28 2.47
CA LYS A 32 5.38 -27.51 1.93
C LYS A 32 5.50 -26.13 2.56
N THR A 33 4.63 -25.80 3.51
CA THR A 33 4.66 -24.54 4.25
C THR A 33 5.10 -24.75 5.69
N LYS A 34 5.34 -23.65 6.39
CA LYS A 34 5.64 -23.66 7.83
C LYS A 34 4.94 -22.48 8.47
N ASP A 35 4.59 -22.64 9.74
CA ASP A 35 4.03 -21.55 10.52
C ASP A 35 5.01 -20.36 10.55
N ALA A 36 4.47 -19.18 10.26
CA ALA A 36 5.19 -17.91 10.32
C ALA A 36 4.58 -17.05 11.42
N SER A 37 5.33 -16.81 12.49
CA SER A 37 4.96 -15.84 13.53
C SER A 37 5.45 -14.46 13.13
N PHE A 38 4.55 -13.49 13.11
CA PHE A 38 4.85 -12.08 12.88
C PHE A 38 3.92 -11.20 13.71
N GLU A 39 4.43 -10.06 14.15
CA GLU A 39 3.65 -9.06 14.87
C GLU A 39 3.31 -7.92 13.90
N VAL A 40 2.03 -7.53 13.86
CA VAL A 40 1.58 -6.37 13.11
C VAL A 40 1.15 -5.29 14.10
N ASP A 41 1.85 -4.17 14.08
CA ASP A 41 1.51 -2.98 14.86
C ASP A 41 0.77 -1.98 13.95
N ILE A 42 -0.57 -2.05 13.97
CA ILE A 42 -1.41 -1.11 13.23
C ILE A 42 -1.51 0.19 14.05
N LYS A 43 -0.52 1.07 13.89
CA LYS A 43 -0.39 2.30 14.68
C LYS A 43 -1.44 3.38 14.39
N SER A 44 -2.11 3.33 13.25
CA SER A 44 -3.11 4.33 12.86
C SER A 44 -4.16 3.76 11.92
N GLU A 45 -5.41 4.16 12.12
CA GLU A 45 -6.50 3.93 11.18
C GLU A 45 -6.39 5.00 10.07
N ILE A 46 -5.82 4.60 8.93
CA ILE A 46 -5.69 5.50 7.77
C ILE A 46 -6.93 5.32 6.90
N THR A 47 -7.69 6.40 6.74
CA THR A 47 -8.76 6.45 5.73
C THR A 47 -8.21 6.99 4.42
N TYR A 48 -8.29 6.19 3.36
CA TYR A 48 -7.83 6.59 2.03
C TYR A 48 -8.97 7.19 1.22
N PHE A 49 -8.75 8.38 0.66
CA PHE A 49 -9.63 9.01 -0.31
C PHE A 49 -8.98 8.98 -1.69
N ALA A 50 -9.74 8.56 -2.69
CA ALA A 50 -9.27 8.60 -4.07
C ALA A 50 -9.11 10.07 -4.51
N VAL A 51 -7.97 10.39 -5.10
CA VAL A 51 -7.65 11.71 -5.65
C VAL A 51 -7.24 11.53 -7.11
N ASP A 52 -7.68 12.43 -7.98
CA ASP A 52 -7.25 12.43 -9.38
C ASP A 52 -5.71 12.42 -9.49
N LYS A 53 -5.19 11.69 -10.48
CA LYS A 53 -3.73 11.49 -10.65
C LYS A 53 -3.00 12.81 -10.90
N THR A 54 -3.57 13.69 -11.70
CA THR A 54 -2.97 15.00 -12.01
C THR A 54 -2.99 15.89 -10.78
N LEU A 55 -4.10 15.87 -10.04
CA LEU A 55 -4.22 16.60 -8.78
C LEU A 55 -3.23 16.09 -7.73
N SER A 56 -3.05 14.77 -7.61
CA SER A 56 -2.08 14.13 -6.72
C SER A 56 -0.65 14.61 -7.02
N GLY A 57 -0.26 14.67 -8.30
CA GLY A 57 1.05 15.22 -8.70
C GLY A 57 1.23 16.67 -8.28
N ARG A 58 0.21 17.52 -8.46
CA ARG A 58 0.25 18.92 -8.01
C ARG A 58 0.35 19.06 -6.49
N ILE A 59 -0.35 18.22 -5.73
CA ILE A 59 -0.26 18.20 -4.26
C ILE A 59 1.17 17.87 -3.84
N GLN A 60 1.80 16.86 -4.46
CA GLN A 60 3.17 16.47 -4.19
C GLN A 60 4.16 17.61 -4.46
N ASP A 61 4.04 18.29 -5.62
CA ASP A 61 4.89 19.43 -5.96
C ASP A 61 4.80 20.56 -4.94
N VAL A 62 3.58 20.88 -4.48
CA VAL A 62 3.37 21.94 -3.49
C VAL A 62 3.91 21.52 -2.12
N ALA A 63 3.69 20.27 -1.72
CA ALA A 63 4.18 19.74 -0.45
C ALA A 63 5.71 19.77 -0.39
N GLN A 64 6.36 19.35 -1.47
CA GLN A 64 7.82 19.39 -1.60
C GLN A 64 8.37 20.81 -1.48
N ARG A 65 7.77 21.79 -2.18
CA ARG A 65 8.17 23.20 -2.07
C ARG A 65 7.99 23.78 -0.68
N ARG A 66 7.03 23.25 0.10
CA ARG A 66 6.75 23.65 1.48
C ARG A 66 7.54 22.85 2.53
N GLY A 67 8.34 21.86 2.12
CA GLY A 67 9.12 21.03 3.02
C GLY A 67 8.29 20.10 3.91
N VAL A 68 7.08 19.73 3.48
CA VAL A 68 6.18 18.82 4.21
C VAL A 68 5.77 17.64 3.33
N THR A 69 5.20 16.59 3.93
CA THR A 69 4.66 15.45 3.16
C THR A 69 3.34 15.84 2.49
N ALA A 70 3.00 15.12 1.41
CA ALA A 70 1.72 15.30 0.73
C ALA A 70 0.52 14.99 1.65
N ASP A 71 0.65 14.01 2.55
CA ASP A 71 -0.38 13.71 3.56
C ASP A 71 -0.61 14.90 4.50
N THR A 72 0.46 15.55 4.95
CA THR A 72 0.38 16.62 5.95
C THR A 72 -0.23 17.85 5.31
N LEU A 73 0.21 18.19 4.09
CA LEU A 73 -0.37 19.29 3.33
C LEU A 73 -1.86 19.07 3.08
N LEU A 74 -2.25 17.87 2.65
CA LEU A 74 -3.64 17.56 2.33
C LEU A 74 -4.53 17.61 3.58
N ASN A 75 -4.06 17.05 4.70
CA ASN A 75 -4.78 17.12 5.97
C ASN A 75 -5.00 18.56 6.45
N LEU A 76 -3.98 19.41 6.36
CA LEU A 76 -4.11 20.84 6.73
C LEU A 76 -5.15 21.56 5.86
N TRP A 77 -5.11 21.36 4.54
CA TRP A 77 -6.08 21.96 3.62
C TRP A 77 -7.51 21.47 3.86
N VAL A 78 -7.69 20.17 4.09
CA VAL A 78 -9.02 19.61 4.39
C VAL A 78 -9.54 20.16 5.72
N GLN A 79 -8.69 20.28 6.75
CA GLN A 79 -9.08 20.90 8.03
C GLN A 79 -9.51 22.36 7.85
N GLU A 80 -8.75 23.15 7.09
CA GLU A 80 -9.08 24.54 6.79
C GLU A 80 -10.43 24.64 6.05
N LYS A 81 -10.64 23.83 5.00
CA LYS A 81 -11.90 23.82 4.26
C LYS A 81 -13.10 23.36 5.08
N LEU A 82 -12.93 22.36 5.92
CA LEU A 82 -14.01 21.93 6.81
C LEU A 82 -14.34 22.95 7.91
N GLN A 83 -13.43 23.85 8.26
CA GLN A 83 -13.73 24.98 9.16
C GLN A 83 -14.54 26.06 8.44
N GLU A 84 -14.23 26.35 7.17
CA GLU A 84 -15.00 27.30 6.34
C GLU A 84 -16.45 26.84 6.13
N GLU A 85 -16.69 25.54 5.93
CA GLU A 85 -18.02 24.95 5.71
C GLU A 85 -18.89 24.86 6.98
N LYS A 86 -18.32 25.10 8.17
CA LYS A 86 -19.06 25.09 9.46
C LYS A 86 -19.67 26.44 9.83
N LEU A 87 -19.74 27.37 8.87
CA LEU A 87 -20.48 28.63 8.98
C LEU A 87 -21.98 28.43 8.72
#